data_AF-A0A317Z8U8-F1
#
_entry.id   AF-A0A317Z8U8-F1
#
_cell.length_a   1.000
_cell.length_b   1.000
_cell.length_c   1.000
_cell.angle_alpha   90.00
_cell.angle_beta   90.00
_cell.angle_gamma   90.00
#
_symmetry.space_group_name_H-M   'P 1'
#
loop_
_entity.id
_entity.type
_entity.pdbx_description
1 polymer ?
#
loop_
_entity_poly.entity_id
_entity_poly.type
_entity_poly.pdbx_seq_one_letter_code
_entity_poly.pdbx_strand_id
1 'polypeptide(L)'
;MHDHTLPTAYQSETDYRKIPRQYLNTRIPRGRGIVKWAPFATLPEQFEAIKQFEANQLKIDRPDLSEDQINELNQMLHLKIAHNAFSKIHYWRAGHIHTIQGY
;
A
#
# COMPACT_ATOMS: atom_id res chain seq x y z
N MET A 1 -13.03 -28.41 29.89
CA MET A 1 -13.61 -27.70 31.05
C MET A 1 -15.11 -27.92 30.96
N HIS A 2 -15.69 -28.75 31.83
CA HIS A 2 -17.14 -28.98 31.83
C HIS A 2 -17.77 -27.99 32.81
N ASP A 3 -18.64 -27.11 32.31
CA ASP A 3 -19.35 -26.17 33.16
C ASP A 3 -20.59 -26.86 33.75
N HIS A 4 -20.49 -27.28 35.01
CA HIS A 4 -21.56 -27.99 35.70
C HIS A 4 -22.80 -27.12 35.99
N THR A 5 -22.73 -25.81 35.72
CA THR A 5 -23.88 -24.90 35.83
C THR A 5 -24.81 -24.95 34.62
N LEU A 6 -24.35 -25.55 33.50
CA LEU A 6 -25.12 -25.66 32.26
C LEU A 6 -25.90 -26.99 32.18
N PRO A 7 -27.07 -26.99 31.51
CA PRO A 7 -27.78 -28.23 31.17
C PRO A 7 -26.89 -29.19 30.38
N THR A 8 -27.09 -30.51 30.53
CA THR A 8 -26.25 -31.56 29.94
C THR A 8 -26.00 -31.39 28.44
N ALA A 9 -26.98 -30.82 27.71
CA ALA A 9 -26.87 -30.53 26.28
C ALA A 9 -25.78 -29.51 25.91
N TYR A 10 -25.39 -28.62 26.83
CA TYR A 10 -24.45 -27.52 26.58
C TYR A 10 -23.15 -27.63 27.40
N GLN A 11 -22.98 -28.68 28.21
CA GLN A 11 -21.80 -28.83 29.09
C GLN A 11 -20.47 -28.96 28.34
N SER A 12 -20.52 -29.44 27.10
CA SER A 12 -19.36 -29.56 26.19
C SER A 12 -19.29 -28.46 25.14
N GLU A 13 -20.28 -27.56 25.08
CA GLU A 13 -20.31 -26.47 24.09
C GLU A 13 -19.40 -25.32 24.54
N THR A 14 -18.44 -24.96 23.69
CA THR A 14 -17.46 -23.91 23.98
C THR A 14 -17.85 -22.56 23.36
N ASP A 15 -18.72 -22.56 22.35
CA ASP A 15 -19.20 -21.34 21.73
C ASP A 15 -20.40 -20.76 22.50
N TYR A 16 -20.16 -19.68 23.24
CA TYR A 16 -21.18 -18.99 24.03
C TYR A 16 -22.38 -18.48 23.21
N ARG A 17 -22.25 -18.35 21.88
CA ARG A 17 -23.35 -17.89 21.00
C ARG A 17 -24.45 -18.93 20.83
N LYS A 18 -24.14 -20.21 21.06
CA LYS A 18 -25.07 -21.33 20.94
C LYS A 18 -25.80 -21.65 22.25
N ILE A 19 -25.43 -20.97 23.34
CA ILE A 19 -26.00 -21.16 24.66
C ILE A 19 -27.07 -20.08 24.88
N PRO A 20 -28.31 -20.44 25.29
CA PRO A 20 -29.33 -19.45 25.61
C PRO A 20 -28.86 -18.45 26.68
N ARG A 21 -29.18 -17.16 26.50
CA ARG A 21 -28.71 -16.06 27.35
C ARG A 21 -28.95 -16.25 28.84
N GLN A 22 -30.03 -16.95 29.22
CA GLN A 22 -30.37 -17.25 30.62
C GLN A 22 -29.31 -18.10 31.34
N TYR A 23 -28.52 -18.87 30.60
CA TYR A 23 -27.46 -19.73 31.13
C TYR A 23 -26.06 -19.11 31.01
N LEU A 24 -25.95 -17.93 30.38
CA LEU A 24 -24.67 -17.24 30.25
C LEU A 24 -24.39 -16.44 31.52
N ASN A 25 -23.15 -16.53 32.02
CA ASN A 25 -22.71 -15.74 33.16
C ASN A 25 -22.75 -14.24 32.81
N THR A 26 -23.56 -13.49 33.55
CA THR A 26 -23.76 -12.04 33.35
C THR A 26 -22.64 -11.18 33.93
N ARG A 27 -21.75 -11.75 34.77
CA ARG A 27 -20.55 -11.08 35.28
C ARG A 27 -19.42 -11.09 34.25
N ILE A 28 -19.69 -10.61 33.05
CA ILE A 28 -18.64 -10.38 32.04
C ILE A 28 -17.79 -9.20 32.52
N PRO A 29 -16.46 -9.35 32.69
CA PRO A 29 -15.58 -8.23 32.98
C PRO A 29 -15.76 -7.19 31.88
N ARG A 30 -16.22 -5.98 32.23
CA ARG A 30 -16.26 -4.86 31.29
C ARG A 30 -14.81 -4.53 30.94
N GLY A 31 -14.34 -5.01 29.79
CA GLY A 31 -13.00 -4.69 29.31
C GLY A 31 -12.80 -3.16 29.18
N ARG A 32 -11.53 -2.74 29.11
CA ARG A 32 -11.08 -1.32 29.11
C ARG A 32 -11.49 -0.48 27.87
N GLY A 33 -12.55 -0.85 27.16
CA GLY A 33 -13.16 -0.07 26.06
C GLY A 33 -12.20 0.45 24.99
N ILE A 34 -12.54 1.60 24.41
CA ILE A 34 -11.79 2.34 23.39
C ILE A 34 -10.33 2.63 23.77
N VAL A 35 -10.00 2.65 25.07
CA VAL A 35 -8.64 2.94 25.56
C VAL A 35 -7.62 1.90 25.08
N LYS A 36 -8.03 0.65 24.81
CA LYS A 36 -7.15 -0.37 24.20
C LYS A 36 -6.76 -0.02 22.75
N TRP A 37 -7.62 0.74 22.06
CA TRP A 37 -7.44 1.09 20.65
C TRP A 37 -6.77 2.46 20.44
N ALA A 38 -6.69 3.30 21.48
CA ALA A 38 -6.01 4.59 21.43
C ALA A 38 -4.55 4.55 20.90
N PRO A 39 -3.72 3.53 21.22
CA PRO A 39 -2.38 3.40 20.63
C PRO A 39 -2.36 3.14 19.12
N PHE A 40 -3.49 2.68 18.55
CA PHE A 40 -3.65 2.41 17.12
C PHE A 40 -4.26 3.59 16.36
N ALA A 41 -4.56 4.71 17.03
CA ALA A 41 -5.06 5.93 16.39
C ALA A 41 -4.01 6.62 15.50
N THR A 42 -2.72 6.26 15.64
CA THR A 42 -1.60 6.70 14.77
C THR A 42 -1.48 5.88 13.48
N LEU A 43 -2.26 4.81 13.32
CA LEU A 43 -2.26 3.98 12.11
C LEU A 43 -2.59 4.75 10.82
N PRO A 44 -3.45 5.80 10.79
CA PRO A 44 -3.70 6.54 9.54
C PRO A 44 -2.44 7.21 9.02
N GLU A 45 -1.70 7.89 9.89
CA GLU A 45 -0.43 8.56 9.53
C GLU A 45 0.64 7.54 9.13
N GLN A 46 0.75 6.44 9.87
CA GLN A 46 1.67 5.35 9.51
C GLN A 46 1.30 4.69 8.16
N PHE A 47 0.01 4.53 7.88
CA PHE A 47 -0.49 3.97 6.62
C PHE A 47 -0.22 4.92 5.44
N GLU A 48 -0.45 6.22 5.62
CA GLU A 48 -0.10 7.24 4.63
C GLU A 48 1.40 7.26 4.35
N ALA A 49 2.24 7.20 5.39
CA ALA A 49 3.69 7.14 5.24
C ALA A 49 4.12 5.90 4.44
N ILE A 50 3.60 4.72 4.76
CA ILE A 50 3.90 3.48 4.01
C ILE A 50 3.49 3.62 2.54
N LYS A 51 2.32 4.18 2.24
CA LYS A 51 1.89 4.43 0.85
C LYS A 51 2.80 5.40 0.12
N GLN A 52 3.29 6.44 0.78
CA GLN A 52 4.26 7.36 0.20
C GLN A 52 5.60 6.67 -0.08
N PHE A 53 6.08 5.82 0.84
CA PHE A 53 7.29 5.03 0.63
C PHE A 53 7.14 4.06 -0.55
N GLU A 54 6.02 3.35 -0.64
CA GLU A 54 5.72 2.46 -1.77
C GLU A 54 5.69 3.22 -3.11
N ALA A 55 5.04 4.39 -3.15
CA ALA A 55 5.03 5.23 -4.35
C ALA A 55 6.42 5.76 -4.72
N ASN A 56 7.28 6.04 -3.73
CA ASN A 56 8.64 6.50 -3.95
C ASN A 56 9.58 5.39 -4.45
N GLN A 57 9.33 4.12 -4.12
CA GLN A 57 10.12 2.99 -4.63
C GLN A 57 10.04 2.83 -6.16
N LEU A 58 8.95 3.31 -6.78
CA LEU A 58 8.77 3.28 -8.24
C LEU A 58 9.41 4.46 -8.95
N LYS A 59 9.93 5.45 -8.21
CA LYS A 59 10.58 6.62 -8.80
C LYS A 59 12.00 6.27 -9.19
N ILE A 60 12.36 6.63 -10.42
CA ILE A 60 13.71 6.53 -10.96
C ILE A 60 14.35 7.90 -10.78
N ASP A 61 15.60 7.92 -10.32
CA ASP A 61 16.38 9.16 -10.26
C ASP A 61 16.55 9.79 -11.63
N ARG A 62 16.71 11.11 -11.65
CA ARG A 62 16.94 11.83 -12.90
C ARG A 62 18.26 11.32 -13.51
N PRO A 63 18.26 10.90 -14.79
CA PRO A 63 19.49 10.49 -15.43
C PRO A 63 20.39 11.72 -15.63
N ASP A 64 21.63 11.59 -15.18
CA ASP A 64 22.68 12.57 -15.46
C ASP A 64 23.31 12.24 -16.82
N LEU A 65 23.38 13.24 -17.69
CA LEU A 65 23.97 13.13 -19.01
C LEU A 65 25.27 13.93 -19.06
N SER A 66 26.32 13.34 -19.63
CA SER A 66 27.55 14.06 -19.94
C SER A 66 27.34 15.01 -21.13
N GLU A 67 28.25 15.98 -21.28
CA GLU A 67 28.22 16.91 -22.41
C GLU A 67 28.32 16.19 -23.75
N ASP A 68 29.14 15.14 -23.84
CA ASP A 68 29.26 14.30 -25.04
C ASP A 68 27.94 13.58 -25.37
N GLN A 69 27.26 13.03 -24.36
CA GLN A 69 25.95 12.38 -24.55
C GLN A 69 24.89 13.37 -25.02
N ILE A 70 24.92 14.61 -24.51
CA ILE A 70 24.02 15.68 -24.97
C ILE A 70 24.30 16.01 -26.44
N ASN A 71 25.58 16.11 -26.82
CA ASN A 71 25.97 16.39 -28.20
C ASN A 71 25.56 15.26 -29.15
N GLU A 72 25.76 13.99 -28.76
CA GLU A 72 25.32 12.84 -29.53
C GLU A 72 23.79 12.82 -29.73
N LEU A 73 23.02 13.12 -28.68
CA LEU A 73 21.56 13.23 -28.76
C LEU A 73 21.12 14.32 -29.75
N ASN A 74 21.79 15.49 -29.71
CA ASN A 74 21.49 16.59 -30.63
C ASN A 74 21.80 16.21 -32.08
N GLN A 75 22.95 15.57 -32.34
CA GLN A 75 23.31 15.10 -33.68
C GLN A 75 22.30 14.07 -34.21
N MET A 76 21.93 13.08 -33.40
CA MET A 76 20.93 12.08 -33.75
C MET A 76 19.58 12.72 -34.06
N LEU A 77 19.16 13.70 -33.27
CA LEU A 77 17.90 14.42 -33.48
C LEU A 77 17.92 15.18 -34.82
N HIS A 78 19.01 15.88 -35.14
CA HIS A 78 19.16 16.58 -36.41
C HIS A 78 19.07 15.63 -37.62
N LEU A 79 19.72 14.46 -37.55
CA LEU A 79 19.64 13.45 -38.60
C LEU A 79 18.20 12.94 -38.78
N LYS A 80 17.50 12.65 -37.67
CA LYS A 80 16.12 12.16 -37.70
C LYS A 80 15.16 13.17 -38.33
N ILE A 81 15.31 14.45 -37.98
CA ILE A 81 14.53 15.55 -38.59
C ILE A 81 14.85 15.67 -40.08
N ALA A 82 16.13 15.63 -40.47
CA ALA A 82 16.54 15.75 -41.87
C ALA A 82 16.00 14.62 -42.75
N HIS A 83 15.91 13.41 -42.19
CA HIS A 83 15.41 12.23 -42.89
C HIS A 83 13.90 12.01 -42.71
N ASN A 84 13.19 12.89 -42.00
CA ASN A 84 11.78 12.74 -41.61
C ASN A 84 11.48 11.32 -41.08
N ALA A 85 12.37 10.84 -40.21
CA ALA A 85 12.40 9.47 -39.75
C ALA A 85 11.61 9.31 -38.45
N PHE A 86 10.74 8.30 -38.41
CA PHE A 86 9.99 7.98 -37.20
C PHE A 86 10.91 7.80 -35.99
N SER A 87 10.60 8.53 -34.94
CA SER A 87 11.46 8.71 -33.78
C SER A 87 10.68 8.59 -32.49
N LYS A 88 11.26 7.83 -31.56
CA LYS A 88 10.76 7.66 -30.20
C LYS A 88 11.70 8.40 -29.25
N ILE A 89 11.17 9.38 -28.52
CA ILE A 89 11.94 10.18 -27.56
C ILE A 89 11.53 9.78 -26.15
N HIS A 90 12.53 9.43 -25.35
CA HIS A 90 12.38 9.13 -23.94
C HIS A 90 12.83 10.34 -23.12
N TYR A 91 12.03 10.76 -22.14
CA TYR A 91 12.39 11.87 -21.27
C TYR A 91 11.95 11.61 -19.84
N TRP A 92 12.75 12.08 -18.89
CA TRP A 92 12.46 11.97 -17.47
C TRP A 92 11.56 13.12 -17.02
N ARG A 93 10.51 12.83 -16.23
CA ARG A 93 9.67 13.83 -15.56
C ARG A 93 9.12 13.26 -14.26
N ALA A 94 9.31 14.00 -13.16
CA ALA A 94 8.72 13.70 -11.84
C ALA A 94 8.98 12.26 -11.33
N GLY A 95 10.16 11.70 -11.58
CA GLY A 95 10.54 10.36 -11.15
C GLY A 95 10.16 9.24 -12.12
N HIS A 96 9.65 9.56 -13.30
CA HIS A 96 9.25 8.56 -14.30
C HIS A 96 9.83 8.87 -15.68
N ILE A 97 10.11 7.82 -16.45
CA ILE A 97 10.49 7.94 -17.86
C ILE A 97 9.23 7.90 -18.71
N HIS A 98 9.00 8.97 -19.45
CA HIS A 98 7.93 9.09 -20.43
C HIS A 98 8.46 8.87 -21.83
N THR A 99 7.54 8.60 -22.75
CA THR A 99 7.84 8.33 -24.15
C THR A 99 6.90 9.11 -25.03
N ILE A 100 7.44 9.84 -26.00
CA ILE A 100 6.70 10.39 -27.14
C ILE A 100 7.20 9.78 -28.44
N GLN A 101 6.34 9.76 -29.45
CA GLN A 101 6.61 9.18 -30.76
C GLN A 101 6.11 10.16 -31.83
N GLY A 102 6.90 10.35 -32.88
CA GLY A 102 6.61 11.28 -33.96
C GLY A 102 7.55 11.09 -35.14
N TYR A 103 7.29 11.81 -36.22
CA TYR A 103 8.18 11.90 -37.39
C TYR A 103 9.05 13.15 -37.30
#